data_AF-A0A838NW01-F1
#
_entry.id   AF-A0A838NW01-F1
#
_cell.length_a   1.000
_cell.length_b   1.000
_cell.length_c   1.000
_cell.angle_alpha   90.00
_cell.angle_beta   90.00
_cell.angle_gamma   90.00
#
_symmetry.space_group_name_H-M   'P 1'
#
loop_
_entity.id
_entity.type
_entity.pdbx_description
1 polymer ?
#
loop_
_entity_poly.entity_id
_entity_poly.type
_entity_poly.pdbx_seq_one_letter_code
_entity_poly.pdbx_strand_id
1 'polypeptide(L)' 'MIESIARVADRIARIVRAVLGVPDYEAYLAHVAASHPERVPLTREQFAWESMQSRYSSPGSRCC' A
#
# COMPACT_ATOMS: atom_id res chain seq x y z
N MET A 1 18.83 -17.33 11.37
CA MET A 1 17.87 -17.12 12.49
C MET A 1 17.34 -15.68 12.52
N ILE A 2 18.22 -14.67 12.45
CA ILE A 2 17.83 -13.24 12.39
C ILE A 2 16.92 -12.92 11.18
N GLU A 3 17.22 -13.47 9.99
CA GLU A 3 16.36 -13.29 8.81
C GLU A 3 14.93 -13.82 8.98
N SER A 4 14.75 -14.91 9.75
CA SER A 4 13.41 -15.45 10.00
C SER A 4 12.58 -14.54 10.90
N ILE A 5 13.23 -13.88 11.87
CA ILE A 5 12.58 -12.89 12.74
C ILE A 5 12.18 -11.67 11.92
N ALA A 6 13.05 -11.18 11.04
CA ALA A 6 12.76 -10.04 10.16
C ALA A 6 11.56 -10.32 9.24
N ARG A 7 11.47 -11.52 8.65
CA ARG A 7 10.31 -11.92 7.82
C ARG A 7 9.00 -11.99 8.60
N VAL A 8 9.04 -12.48 9.84
CA VAL A 8 7.84 -12.51 10.70
C VAL A 8 7.41 -11.11 11.09
N ALA A 9 8.36 -10.24 11.44
CA ALA A 9 8.09 -8.84 11.78
C ALA A 9 7.46 -8.09 10.59
N ASP A 10 7.99 -8.25 9.38
CA ASP A 10 7.40 -7.64 8.17
C ASP A 10 5.96 -8.12 7.94
N ARG A 11 5.71 -9.41 8.10
CA ARG A 11 4.38 -10.01 7.93
C ARG A 11 3.37 -9.47 8.94
N ILE A 12 3.77 -9.33 10.21
CA ILE A 12 2.93 -8.72 11.26
C ILE A 12 2.68 -7.25 10.93
N ALA A 13 3.72 -6.52 10.53
CA ALA A 13 3.60 -5.09 10.21
C ALA A 13 2.65 -4.85 9.03
N ARG A 14 2.68 -5.71 8.00
CA ARG A 14 1.71 -5.71 6.89
C ARG A 14 0.28 -5.92 7.39
N ILE A 15 0.06 -6.87 8.31
CA ILE A 15 -1.28 -7.14 8.88
C ILE A 15 -1.78 -5.94 9.68
N VAL A 16 -0.93 -5.37 10.55
CA VAL A 16 -1.29 -4.19 11.36
C VAL A 16 -1.61 -2.99 10.47
N ARG A 17 -0.81 -2.75 9.42
CA ARG A 17 -1.08 -1.70 8.43
C ARG A 17 -2.42 -1.91 7.73
N ALA A 18 -2.75 -3.14 7.34
CA ALA A 18 -4.05 -3.45 6.75
C ALA A 18 -5.21 -3.19 7.71
N VAL A 19 -5.10 -3.61 8.98
CA VAL A 19 -6.14 -3.41 10.01
C VAL A 19 -6.38 -1.92 10.29
N LEU A 20 -5.30 -1.14 10.40
CA LEU A 20 -5.39 0.31 10.60
C LEU A 20 -5.72 1.07 9.32
N GLY A 21 -5.76 0.38 8.18
CA GLY A 21 -5.87 0.99 6.86
C GLY A 21 -4.68 1.91 6.54
N VAL A 22 -3.50 1.75 7.14
CA VAL A 22 -2.35 2.56 6.75
C VAL A 22 -1.80 2.03 5.42
N PRO A 23 -1.77 2.84 4.35
CA PRO A 23 -1.23 2.41 3.08
C PRO A 23 0.31 2.25 3.17
N ASP A 24 0.84 1.17 2.60
CA ASP A 24 2.27 0.81 2.66
C ASP A 24 2.97 1.19 1.34
N TYR A 25 3.78 2.25 1.39
CA TYR A 25 4.46 2.79 0.22
C TYR A 25 5.54 1.85 -0.34
N GLU A 26 6.27 1.13 0.52
CA GLU A 26 7.32 0.22 0.05
C GLU A 26 6.72 -0.99 -0.67
N ALA A 27 5.60 -1.51 -0.13
CA ALA A 27 4.83 -2.55 -0.79
C ALA A 27 4.25 -2.08 -2.14
N TYR A 28 3.81 -0.81 -2.22
CA TYR A 28 3.38 -0.19 -3.48
C TYR A 28 4.52 -0.10 -4.50
N LEU A 29 5.70 0.38 -4.10
CA LEU A 29 6.86 0.46 -4.99
C LEU A 29 7.28 -0.92 -5.51
N ALA A 30 7.34 -1.92 -4.64
CA ALA A 30 7.64 -3.29 -5.04
C ALA A 30 6.59 -3.84 -6.03
N HIS A 31 5.32 -3.52 -5.81
CA HIS A 31 4.24 -3.92 -6.71
C HIS A 31 4.34 -3.22 -8.08
N VAL A 32 4.53 -1.90 -8.12
CA VAL A 32 4.68 -1.14 -9.37
C VAL A 32 5.91 -1.62 -10.14
N ALA A 33 7.03 -1.81 -9.47
CA ALA A 33 8.24 -2.33 -10.11
C ALA A 33 8.04 -3.73 -10.70
N ALA A 34 7.25 -4.60 -10.05
CA ALA A 34 7.00 -5.96 -10.51
C ALA A 34 5.89 -6.07 -11.58
N SER A 35 4.84 -5.25 -11.48
CA SER A 35 3.63 -5.37 -12.31
C SER A 35 3.55 -4.32 -13.42
N HIS A 36 4.20 -3.16 -13.25
CA HIS A 36 4.18 -2.03 -14.17
C HIS A 36 5.56 -1.37 -14.29
N PRO A 37 6.59 -2.09 -14.79
CA PRO A 37 7.94 -1.55 -14.91
C PRO A 37 8.02 -0.30 -15.81
N GLU A 38 7.07 -0.12 -16.72
CA GLU A 38 6.96 1.05 -17.60
C GLU A 38 6.31 2.28 -16.93
N ARG A 39 5.72 2.16 -15.74
CA ARG A 39 5.10 3.28 -15.03
C ARG A 39 6.07 3.89 -14.02
N VAL A 40 6.11 5.23 -14.01
CA VAL A 40 6.77 5.96 -12.93
C VAL A 40 5.91 5.84 -11.67
N PRO A 41 6.45 5.29 -10.57
CA PRO A 41 5.71 5.22 -9.32
C PRO A 41 5.38 6.61 -8.78
N LEU A 42 4.21 6.73 -8.15
CA LEU A 42 3.78 7.95 -7.48
C LEU A 42 4.73 8.32 -6.35
N THR A 43 4.80 9.62 -6.02
CA THR A 43 5.51 10.03 -4.81
C THR A 43 4.75 9.57 -3.56
N ARG A 44 5.44 9.54 -2.41
CA ARG A 44 4.86 9.13 -1.13
C ARG A 44 3.62 9.95 -0.78
N GLU A 45 3.66 11.26 -1.01
CA GLU A 45 2.55 12.18 -0.75
C GLU A 45 1.37 11.92 -1.69
N GLN A 46 1.65 11.72 -2.98
CA GLN A 46 0.63 11.42 -3.98
C GLN A 46 -0.08 10.10 -3.67
N PHE A 47 0.67 9.06 -3.31
CA PHE A 47 0.12 7.77 -2.92
C PHE A 47 -0.75 7.86 -1.66
N ALA A 48 -0.32 8.64 -0.65
CA ALA A 48 -1.11 8.87 0.56
C ALA A 48 -2.41 9.63 0.25
N TRP A 49 -2.33 10.67 -0.58
CA TRP A 49 -3.48 11.46 -1.00
C TRP A 49 -4.48 10.63 -1.83
N GLU A 50 -4.01 9.86 -2.80
CA GLU A 50 -4.87 8.97 -3.60
C GLU A 50 -5.51 7.86 -2.75
N SER A 51 -4.76 7.31 -1.78
CA SER A 51 -5.31 6.35 -0.82
C SER A 51 -6.42 6.94 0.05
N MET A 52 -6.26 8.21 0.48
CA MET A 52 -7.29 8.94 1.24
C MET A 52 -8.49 9.28 0.36
N GLN A 53 -8.27 9.78 -0.86
CA GLN A 53 -9.34 10.04 -1.82
C GLN A 53 -10.14 8.77 -2.12
N SER A 54 -9.50 7.66 -2.48
CA SER A 54 -10.19 6.40 -2.76
C SER A 54 -11.11 5.95 -1.61
N ARG A 55 -10.73 6.24 -0.35
CA ARG A 55 -11.53 5.87 0.83
C ARG A 55 -12.58 6.88 1.24
N TYR A 56 -12.31 8.17 1.10
CA TYR A 56 -13.15 9.23 1.67
C TYR A 56 -13.84 10.08 0.60
N SER A 57 -13.29 10.16 -0.60
CA SER A 57 -13.86 10.90 -1.74
C SER A 57 -14.60 10.02 -2.73
N SER A 58 -14.88 8.76 -2.38
CA SER A 58 -15.84 7.92 -3.10
C SER A 58 -17.21 8.05 -2.40
N PRO A 59 -18.04 9.09 -2.68
CA PRO A 59 -19.44 9.08 -2.30
C PRO A 59 -20.04 7.84 -2.98
N GLY A 60 -20.41 6.84 -2.19
CA GLY A 60 -20.65 5.46 -2.64
C GLY A 60 -21.03 5.35 -4.12
N SER A 61 -20.14 4.78 -4.94
CA SER A 61 -20.52 4.25 -6.24
C SER A 61 -21.44 3.05 -5.99
N ARG A 62 -22.69 3.35 -5.64
CA ARG A 62 -23.83 2.51 -5.96
C ARG A 62 -23.88 2.46 -7.49
N CYS A 63 -23.96 1.24 -8.03
CA CYS A 63 -24.06 0.92 -9.46
C CYS A 63 -22.71 1.15 -10.19
N CYS A 64 -22.08 0.16 -10.81
CA CYS A 64 -22.60 -1.02 -11.52
C CYS A 64 -21.98 -2.34 -11.05
#